data_AF-A0A7W2NVF6-F1
#
_entry.id   AF-A0A7W2NVF6-F1
#
_cell.length_a   1.000
_cell.length_b   1.000
_cell.length_c   1.000
_cell.angle_alpha   90.00
_cell.angle_beta   90.00
_cell.angle_gamma   90.00
#
_symmetry.space_group_name_H-M   'P 1'
#
loop_
_entity.id
_entity.type
_entity.pdbx_description
1 polymer ?
#
loop_
_entity_poly.entity_id
_entity_poly.type
_entity_poly.pdbx_seq_one_letter_code
_entity_poly.pdbx_strand_id
1 'polypeptide(L)' 'MNTKNKSTKLPLNIRLLLGVFAIPSLFLAYMVGTMALEGDYQGIDYFEWIYSLLGFVAIYIAISGKRVF' A
#
# COMPACT_ATOMS: atom_id res chain seq x y z
N MET A 1 13.45 1.18 37.42
CA MET A 1 13.12 0.04 36.54
C MET A 1 12.47 0.61 35.27
N ASN A 2 13.24 0.79 34.21
CA ASN A 2 12.81 1.52 33.01
C ASN A 2 12.12 0.53 32.05
N THR A 3 10.81 0.37 32.18
CA THR A 3 10.00 -0.51 31.33
C THR A 3 9.83 0.14 29.96
N LYS A 4 10.84 -0.02 29.08
CA LYS A 4 10.69 0.26 27.65
C LYS A 4 9.62 -0.70 27.10
N ASN A 5 8.39 -0.21 27.11
CA ASN A 5 7.23 -0.78 26.45
C ASN A 5 7.51 -0.74 24.93
N LYS A 6 8.28 -1.71 24.43
CA LYS A 6 8.56 -1.87 23.00
C LYS A 6 7.27 -2.33 22.35
N SER A 7 6.36 -1.39 22.05
CA SER A 7 5.41 -1.62 20.96
C SER A 7 6.29 -1.92 19.74
N THR A 8 6.34 -3.18 19.32
CA THR A 8 7.33 -3.65 18.35
C THR A 8 6.88 -3.24 16.95
N LYS A 9 6.81 -1.92 16.73
CA LYS A 9 6.53 -1.31 15.44
C LYS A 9 7.60 -1.76 14.46
N LEU A 10 7.22 -1.86 13.18
CA LEU A 10 8.18 -2.16 12.13
C LEU A 10 9.32 -1.12 12.14
N PRO A 11 10.57 -1.57 11.97
CA PRO A 11 11.71 -0.67 11.79
C PRO A 11 11.43 0.37 10.71
N LEU A 12 11.88 1.60 10.92
CA LEU A 12 11.66 2.71 9.98
C LEU A 12 12.11 2.36 8.56
N ASN A 13 13.23 1.66 8.42
CA ASN A 13 13.79 1.24 7.13
C ASN A 13 12.82 0.34 6.36
N ILE A 14 12.16 -0.60 7.02
CA ILE A 14 11.19 -1.51 6.38
C ILE A 14 9.93 -0.74 6.00
N ARG A 15 9.50 0.20 6.84
CA ARG A 15 8.34 1.05 6.54
C ARG A 15 8.59 1.96 5.33
N LEU A 16 9.78 2.55 5.24
CA LEU A 16 10.21 3.34 4.08
C LEU A 16 10.27 2.48 2.82
N LEU A 17 10.85 1.28 2.92
CA LEU A 17 10.92 0.34 1.80
C LEU A 17 9.51 0.02 1.29
N LEU A 18 8.60 -0.40 2.18
CA LEU A 18 7.20 -0.68 1.83
C LEU A 18 6.50 0.54 1.21
N GLY A 19 6.76 1.74 1.73
CA GLY A 19 6.22 2.98 1.16
C GLY A 19 6.71 3.24 -0.27
N VAL A 20 8.00 3.02 -0.55
CA VAL A 20 8.56 3.17 -1.90
C VAL A 20 7.98 2.14 -2.86
N PHE A 21 7.87 0.87 -2.43
CA PHE A 21 7.25 -0.18 -3.24
C PHE A 21 5.74 0.01 -3.46
N ALA A 22 5.07 0.81 -2.63
CA ALA A 22 3.67 1.15 -2.83
C ALA A 22 3.47 2.14 -3.99
N ILE A 23 4.47 2.94 -4.35
CA ILE A 23 4.34 4.03 -5.34
C ILE A 23 3.83 3.53 -6.71
N PRO A 24 4.42 2.48 -7.34
CA PRO A 24 3.94 1.98 -8.63
C PRO A 24 2.50 1.47 -8.56
N SER A 25 2.13 0.86 -7.44
CA SER A 25 0.79 0.34 -7.22
C SER A 25 -0.26 1.45 -7.03
N LEU A 26 0.10 2.55 -6.37
CA LEU A 26 -0.78 3.73 -6.24
C LEU A 26 -0.93 4.46 -7.57
N PHE A 27 0.13 4.50 -8.38
CA PHE A 27 0.04 5.01 -9.73
C PHE A 27 -0.93 4.16 -10.58
N LEU A 28 -0.83 2.84 -10.46
CA LEU A 28 -1.76 1.92 -11.09
C LEU A 28 -3.19 2.13 -10.58
N ALA A 29 -3.38 2.35 -9.28
CA ALA A 29 -4.69 2.69 -8.70
C ALA A 29 -5.28 3.98 -9.29
N TYR A 30 -4.45 5.00 -9.49
CA TYR A 30 -4.87 6.24 -10.13
C TYR A 30 -5.33 5.98 -11.57
N MET A 31 -4.55 5.24 -12.34
CA MET A 31 -4.86 4.89 -13.73
C MET A 31 -6.16 4.07 -13.85
N VAL A 32 -6.32 3.07 -12.99
CA VAL A 32 -7.54 2.26 -12.91
C VAL A 32 -8.74 3.13 -12.52
N GLY A 33 -8.54 4.07 -11.59
CA GLY A 33 -9.56 5.03 -11.19
C GLY A 33 -10.00 5.94 -12.34
N THR A 34 -9.07 6.45 -13.15
CA THR A 34 -9.42 7.30 -14.29
C THR A 34 -10.15 6.51 -15.38
N MET A 35 -9.70 5.29 -15.70
CA MET A 35 -10.37 4.41 -16.67
C MET A 35 -11.78 4.04 -16.22
N ALA A 36 -11.97 3.78 -14.91
CA ALA A 36 -13.29 3.52 -14.34
C ALA A 36 -14.24 4.72 -14.48
N LEU A 37 -13.74 5.94 -14.25
CA LEU A 37 -14.54 7.16 -14.43
C LEU A 37 -14.90 7.43 -15.90
N GLU A 38 -14.01 7.05 -16.83
CA GLU A 38 -14.22 7.17 -18.27
C GLU A 38 -15.11 6.04 -18.84
N GLY A 39 -15.47 5.05 -18.02
CA GLY A 39 -16.33 3.93 -18.40
C GLY A 39 -15.60 2.83 -19.17
N ASP A 40 -14.27 2.91 -19.29
CA ASP A 40 -13.43 1.92 -19.98
C ASP A 40 -12.96 0.83 -19.01
N TYR A 41 -13.89 -0.04 -18.62
CA TYR A 41 -13.61 -1.17 -17.74
C TYR A 41 -13.02 -2.37 -18.48
N GLN A 42 -13.02 -2.35 -19.82
CA GLN A 42 -12.69 -3.52 -20.64
C GLN A 42 -11.17 -3.67 -20.83
N GLY A 43 -10.41 -2.59 -20.62
CA GLY A 43 -8.94 -2.59 -20.64
C GLY A 43 -8.27 -2.99 -19.32
N ILE A 44 -9.01 -3.21 -18.24
CA ILE A 44 -8.45 -3.46 -16.90
C ILE A 44 -8.69 -4.91 -16.48
N ASP A 45 -7.63 -5.67 -16.28
CA ASP A 45 -7.68 -7.03 -15.79
C ASP A 45 -7.92 -7.08 -14.26
N TYR A 46 -8.47 -8.18 -13.77
CA TYR A 46 -8.73 -8.42 -12.35
C TYR A 46 -7.47 -8.27 -11.49
N PHE A 47 -6.31 -8.64 -12.02
CA PHE A 47 -5.05 -8.50 -11.31
C PHE A 47 -4.68 -7.04 -11.05
N GLU A 48 -4.99 -6.12 -11.96
CA GLU A 48 -4.68 -4.69 -11.80
C GLU A 48 -5.54 -4.06 -10.70
N TRP A 49 -6.79 -4.50 -10.54
CA TRP A 49 -7.62 -4.14 -9.40
C TRP A 49 -7.03 -4.63 -8.06
N ILE A 50 -6.50 -5.85 -8.00
CA ILE A 50 -5.88 -6.38 -6.79
C ILE A 50 -4.56 -5.65 -6.49
N TYR A 51 -3.74 -5.43 -7.51
CA TYR A 51 -2.45 -4.77 -7.36
C TYR A 51 -2.59 -3.31 -6.97
N SER A 52 -3.59 -2.59 -7.47
CA SER A 52 -3.87 -1.21 -7.01
C SER A 52 -4.30 -1.16 -5.55
N LEU A 53 -5.13 -2.11 -5.09
CA LEU A 53 -5.54 -2.22 -3.69
C LEU A 53 -4.37 -2.52 -2.75
N LEU A 54 -3.42 -3.36 -3.18
CA LEU A 54 -2.23 -3.71 -2.42
C LEU A 54 -1.37 -2.48 -2.05
N GLY A 55 -1.35 -1.45 -2.88
CA GLY A 55 -0.61 -0.20 -2.61
C GLY A 55 -1.16 0.57 -1.43
N PHE A 56 -2.48 0.62 -1.29
CA PHE A 56 -3.12 1.24 -0.12
C PHE A 56 -2.82 0.47 1.17
N VAL A 57 -2.80 -0.86 1.10
CA VAL A 57 -2.40 -1.71 2.23
C VAL A 57 -0.93 -1.47 2.60
N ALA A 58 -0.04 -1.41 1.61
CA ALA A 58 1.38 -1.13 1.83
C ALA A 58 1.61 0.25 2.46
N ILE A 59 0.91 1.30 2.01
CA ILE A 59 0.92 2.62 2.66
C ILE A 59 0.40 2.54 4.09
N TYR A 60 -0.72 1.85 4.32
CA TYR A 60 -1.30 1.72 5.65
C TYR A 60 -0.30 1.08 6.63
N ILE A 61 0.41 0.04 6.20
CA ILE A 61 1.45 -0.62 7.00
C ILE A 61 2.66 0.31 7.20
N ALA A 62 3.08 1.01 6.15
CA ALA A 62 4.17 1.99 6.21
C ALA A 62 3.87 3.13 7.20
N ILE A 63 2.64 3.64 7.25
CA ILE A 63 2.26 4.74 8.16
C ILE A 63 2.01 4.22 9.58
N SER A 64 1.19 3.18 9.74
CA SER A 64 0.83 2.65 11.06
C SER A 64 2.01 1.97 11.77
N GLY A 65 2.93 1.39 11.00
CA GLY A 65 4.01 0.53 11.51
C GLY A 65 3.50 -0.75 12.17
N LYS A 66 2.20 -1.08 11.98
CA LYS A 66 1.54 -2.26 12.52
C LYS A 66 1.91 -3.46 11.65
N ARG A 67 2.40 -4.51 12.27
CA ARG A 67 2.65 -5.78 11.58
C ARG A 67 1.31 -6.45 11.34
N VAL A 68 1.03 -6.78 10.09
CA VAL A 68 -0.18 -7.51 9.70
C VAL A 68 0.06 -9.03 9.79
N PHE A 69 1.33 -9.44 9.99
CA PHE A 69 1.79 -10.82 10.19
C PHE A 69 2.92 -10.84 11.22
#